data_AF-A0A075JKI2-F1
#
_entry.id   AF-A0A075JKI2-F1
#
_cell.length_a   1.000
_cell.length_b   1.000
_cell.length_c   1.000
_cell.angle_alpha   90.00
_cell.angle_beta   90.00
_cell.angle_gamma   90.00
#
_symmetry.space_group_name_H-M   'P 1'
#
loop_
_entity.id
_entity.type
_entity.pdbx_description
1 polymer ?
#
loop_
_entity_poly.entity_id
_entity_poly.type
_entity_poly.pdbx_seq_one_letter_code
_entity_poly.pdbx_strand_id
1 'polypeptide(L)'
;MPPSHPDVSATAVEPSTIMAMTDATPSSAQPAQAVLREAVHERIAELFTRDSAVFGRDLAPYRGHAQRVAALVMGQVDMRPDWVEPVAVASYYHDAAIWFEHTWDYLPGSESLAAQELSRTGHEGEAALVTAMIDEHHRVRPARNPHPLVEATRRADATDVYRLPLPPHVSRDDYRAMLKRFPDNGMHLMLGRGFVMGLKERKRLNPMPMVKL
;
A
#
# COMPACT_ATOMS: atom_id res chain seq x y z
N MET A 1 40.12 -52.50 -56.85
CA MET A 1 39.98 -53.23 -55.59
C MET A 1 40.29 -52.27 -54.43
N PRO A 2 39.49 -52.28 -53.35
CA PRO A 2 39.46 -51.30 -52.25
C PRO A 2 40.32 -51.80 -51.05
N PRO A 3 40.16 -51.31 -49.80
CA PRO A 3 39.86 -49.97 -49.24
C PRO A 3 40.95 -49.52 -48.22
N SER A 4 40.84 -48.32 -47.64
CA SER A 4 41.16 -48.05 -46.21
C SER A 4 40.75 -46.63 -45.80
N HIS A 5 39.58 -46.51 -45.15
CA HIS A 5 39.31 -45.47 -44.16
C HIS A 5 40.12 -45.78 -42.88
N PRO A 6 40.56 -44.79 -42.07
CA PRO A 6 39.70 -44.13 -41.07
C PRO A 6 40.08 -42.62 -40.96
N ASP A 7 39.57 -41.74 -40.10
CA ASP A 7 38.78 -41.86 -38.89
C ASP A 7 38.06 -40.52 -38.67
N VAL A 8 36.92 -40.60 -37.99
CA VAL A 8 36.11 -39.47 -37.55
C VAL A 8 36.73 -38.93 -36.27
N SER A 9 37.00 -37.62 -36.21
CA SER A 9 37.06 -36.93 -34.92
C SER A 9 36.57 -35.51 -35.06
N ALA A 10 35.26 -35.39 -34.85
CA ALA A 10 34.61 -34.15 -34.46
C ALA A 10 35.22 -33.69 -33.12
N THR A 11 35.95 -32.58 -33.15
CA THR A 11 36.30 -31.85 -31.94
C THR A 11 35.05 -31.09 -31.49
N ALA A 12 34.38 -31.63 -30.47
CA ALA A 12 33.32 -30.95 -29.75
C ALA A 12 33.91 -29.72 -29.04
N VAL A 13 33.39 -28.55 -29.38
CA VAL A 13 33.64 -27.30 -28.66
C VAL A 13 32.74 -27.33 -27.43
N GLU A 14 33.34 -27.54 -26.26
CA GLU A 14 32.69 -27.43 -24.95
C GLU A 14 32.12 -26.01 -24.76
N PRO A 15 30.84 -25.85 -24.36
CA PRO A 15 30.33 -24.53 -24.01
C PRO A 15 30.85 -24.13 -22.63
N SER A 16 31.56 -23.00 -22.60
CA SER A 16 32.00 -22.34 -21.36
C SER A 16 30.80 -21.99 -20.48
N THR A 17 30.66 -22.69 -19.36
CA THR A 17 29.79 -22.30 -18.24
C THR A 17 30.34 -21.03 -17.60
N ILE A 18 29.84 -19.88 -18.06
CA ILE A 18 29.93 -18.63 -17.30
C ILE A 18 28.87 -18.70 -16.21
N MET A 19 29.27 -19.16 -15.03
CA MET A 19 28.48 -19.02 -13.81
C MET A 19 28.61 -17.56 -13.37
N ALA A 20 27.70 -16.70 -13.85
CA ALA A 20 27.55 -15.36 -13.33
C ALA A 20 26.98 -15.45 -11.91
N MET A 21 27.87 -15.55 -10.92
CA MET A 21 27.56 -15.15 -9.55
C MET A 21 27.38 -13.63 -9.57
N THR A 22 26.14 -13.17 -9.75
CA THR A 22 25.79 -11.81 -9.38
C THR A 22 25.72 -11.74 -7.86
N ASP A 23 26.87 -11.52 -7.22
CA ASP A 23 26.88 -10.89 -5.91
C ASP A 23 26.40 -9.45 -6.12
N ALA A 24 25.08 -9.27 -6.06
CA ALA A 24 24.49 -7.96 -5.97
C ALA A 24 24.89 -7.39 -4.61
N THR A 25 25.96 -6.60 -4.60
CA THR A 25 26.26 -5.72 -3.47
C THR A 25 24.99 -4.90 -3.22
N PRO A 26 24.40 -4.92 -2.01
CA PRO A 26 23.19 -4.17 -1.76
C PRO A 26 23.45 -2.71 -2.11
N SER A 27 22.61 -2.16 -2.99
CA SER A 27 22.73 -0.77 -3.43
C SER A 27 22.72 0.13 -2.21
N SER A 28 23.57 1.16 -2.16
CA SER A 28 23.57 2.16 -1.09
C SER A 28 22.21 2.85 -0.91
N ALA A 29 21.30 2.72 -1.89
CA ALA A 29 19.91 3.15 -1.80
C ALA A 29 19.03 2.24 -0.91
N GLN A 30 19.33 0.95 -0.76
CA GLN A 30 18.49 0.01 0.01
C GLN A 30 18.44 0.33 1.51
N PRO A 31 19.56 0.65 2.19
CA PRO A 31 19.52 1.09 3.59
C PRO A 31 18.68 2.36 3.79
N ALA A 32 18.80 3.34 2.88
CA ALA A 32 18.02 4.57 2.95
C ALA A 32 16.52 4.32 2.76
N GLN A 33 16.14 3.46 1.80
CA GLN A 33 14.75 3.07 1.59
C GLN A 33 14.15 2.35 2.81
N ALA A 34 14.92 1.46 3.45
CA ALA A 34 14.47 0.76 4.65
C ALA A 34 14.18 1.73 5.81
N VAL A 35 15.04 2.73 6.03
CA VAL A 35 14.84 3.75 7.07
C VAL A 35 13.57 4.58 6.81
N LEU A 36 13.36 5.03 5.57
CA LEU A 36 12.16 5.80 5.22
C LEU A 36 10.88 4.97 5.39
N ARG A 37 10.91 3.69 4.98
CA ARG A 37 9.77 2.79 5.12
C ARG A 37 9.44 2.49 6.57
N GLU A 38 10.45 2.32 7.41
CA GLU A 38 10.23 2.13 8.84
C GLU A 38 9.67 3.40 9.49
N ALA A 39 10.17 4.59 9.14
CA ALA A 39 9.64 5.85 9.65
C ALA A 39 8.15 6.05 9.33
N VAL A 40 7.67 5.61 8.16
CA VAL A 40 6.23 5.60 7.84
C VAL A 40 5.46 4.67 8.78
N HIS A 41 5.96 3.45 8.99
CA HIS A 41 5.30 2.47 9.87
C HIS A 41 5.26 2.92 11.33
N GLU A 42 6.35 3.51 11.82
CA GLU A 42 6.46 4.12 13.15
C GLU A 42 5.45 5.26 13.29
N ARG A 43 5.40 6.18 12.32
CA ARG A 43 4.46 7.29 12.33
C ARG A 43 3.00 6.85 12.37
N ILE A 44 2.63 5.82 11.60
CA ILE A 44 1.29 5.21 11.67
C ILE A 44 1.05 4.60 13.05
N ALA A 45 2.03 3.91 13.63
CA ALA A 45 1.91 3.29 14.95
C ALA A 45 1.73 4.34 16.07
N GLU A 46 2.37 5.50 15.97
CA GLU A 46 2.19 6.63 16.88
C GLU A 46 0.76 7.16 16.85
N LEU A 47 0.20 7.39 15.66
CA LEU A 47 -1.18 7.86 15.47
C LEU A 47 -2.18 6.88 16.10
N PHE A 48 -2.04 5.57 15.82
CA PHE A 48 -2.88 4.54 16.44
C PHE A 48 -2.69 4.42 17.96
N THR A 49 -1.49 4.69 18.47
CA THR A 49 -1.25 4.69 19.92
C THR A 49 -2.02 5.83 20.58
N ARG A 50 -1.92 7.04 20.00
CA ARG A 50 -2.63 8.24 20.47
C ARG A 50 -4.14 8.05 20.47
N ASP A 51 -4.69 7.51 19.38
CA ASP A 51 -6.14 7.49 19.13
C ASP A 51 -6.77 6.11 19.40
N SER A 52 -6.06 5.21 20.08
CA SER A 52 -6.46 3.80 20.26
C SER A 52 -7.89 3.59 20.78
N ALA A 53 -8.36 4.49 21.64
CA ALA A 53 -9.71 4.44 22.22
C ALA A 53 -10.83 4.64 21.18
N VAL A 54 -10.57 5.34 20.08
CA VAL A 54 -11.55 5.66 19.03
C VAL A 54 -12.04 4.39 18.32
N PHE A 55 -11.13 3.44 18.09
CA PHE A 55 -11.40 2.27 17.26
C PHE A 55 -11.99 1.08 18.03
N GLY A 56 -11.83 1.05 19.36
CA GLY A 56 -12.33 -0.03 20.21
C GLY A 56 -11.96 -1.43 19.68
N ARG A 57 -12.97 -2.27 19.43
CA ARG A 57 -12.77 -3.65 18.94
C ARG A 57 -12.17 -3.73 17.53
N ASP A 58 -12.26 -2.66 16.74
CA ASP A 58 -11.82 -2.61 15.35
C ASP A 58 -10.39 -2.05 15.22
N LEU A 59 -9.74 -1.71 16.35
CA LEU A 59 -8.36 -1.20 16.39
C LEU A 59 -7.36 -2.12 15.68
N ALA A 60 -7.32 -3.40 16.06
CA ALA A 60 -6.36 -4.35 15.51
C ALA A 60 -6.56 -4.62 14.01
N PRO A 61 -7.81 -4.85 13.52
CA PRO A 61 -8.07 -4.96 12.09
C PRO A 61 -7.71 -3.70 11.29
N TYR A 62 -8.18 -2.52 11.71
CA TYR A 62 -7.95 -1.28 10.95
C TYR A 62 -6.48 -0.86 10.96
N ARG A 63 -5.79 -0.99 12.10
CA ARG A 63 -4.34 -0.77 12.16
C ARG A 63 -3.57 -1.69 11.22
N GLY A 64 -3.95 -2.97 11.15
CA GLY A 64 -3.34 -3.92 10.21
C GLY A 64 -3.53 -3.47 8.76
N HIS A 65 -4.74 -3.03 8.41
CA HIS A 65 -5.06 -2.51 7.08
C HIS A 65 -4.23 -1.28 6.71
N ALA A 66 -4.25 -0.24 7.53
CA ALA A 66 -3.46 0.98 7.30
C ALA A 66 -1.97 0.69 7.10
N GLN A 67 -1.39 -0.22 7.90
CA GLN A 67 0.01 -0.61 7.78
C GLN A 67 0.29 -1.38 6.47
N ARG A 68 -0.62 -2.26 6.03
CA ARG A 68 -0.49 -2.98 4.75
C ARG A 68 -0.65 -2.05 3.55
N VAL A 69 -1.62 -1.13 3.60
CA VAL A 69 -1.80 -0.10 2.55
C VAL A 69 -0.52 0.72 2.42
N ALA A 70 0.03 1.22 3.52
CA ALA A 70 1.29 1.96 3.49
C ALA A 70 2.44 1.13 2.88
N ALA A 71 2.61 -0.12 3.29
CA ALA A 71 3.64 -1.01 2.73
C ALA A 71 3.47 -1.22 1.22
N LEU A 72 2.24 -1.42 0.75
CA LEU A 72 1.92 -1.56 -0.67
C LEU A 72 2.16 -0.26 -1.46
N VAL A 73 1.87 0.92 -0.89
CA VAL A 73 2.20 2.22 -1.49
C VAL A 73 3.71 2.33 -1.66
N MET A 74 4.48 2.11 -0.59
CA MET A 74 5.94 2.22 -0.60
C MET A 74 6.64 1.16 -1.46
N GLY A 75 5.96 0.07 -1.79
CA GLY A 75 6.45 -0.95 -2.73
C GLY A 75 6.31 -0.56 -4.20
N GLN A 76 5.50 0.47 -4.51
CA GLN A 76 5.26 0.94 -5.88
C GLN A 76 6.13 2.12 -6.28
N VAL A 77 6.82 2.75 -5.32
CA VAL A 77 7.58 3.99 -5.52
C VAL A 77 8.91 3.93 -4.76
N ASP A 78 9.90 4.68 -5.23
CA ASP A 78 11.09 4.97 -4.44
C ASP A 78 10.75 6.07 -3.43
N MET A 79 10.83 5.75 -2.15
CA MET A 79 10.46 6.68 -1.09
C MET A 79 11.44 7.85 -1.02
N ARG A 80 10.88 9.02 -0.68
CA ARG A 80 11.62 10.25 -0.40
C ARG A 80 11.35 10.70 1.03
N PRO A 81 12.27 11.45 1.67
CA PRO A 81 12.06 11.96 3.03
C PRO A 81 10.78 12.78 3.19
N ASP A 82 10.45 13.61 2.20
CA ASP A 82 9.24 14.45 2.19
C ASP A 82 7.93 13.65 2.01
N TRP A 83 8.01 12.37 1.65
CA TRP A 83 6.84 11.51 1.50
C TRP A 83 6.50 10.68 2.74
N VAL A 84 7.33 10.73 3.78
CA VAL A 84 7.08 9.98 5.02
C VAL A 84 5.77 10.41 5.67
N GLU A 85 5.60 11.71 5.92
CA GLU A 85 4.37 12.22 6.57
C GLU A 85 3.14 12.04 5.66
N PRO A 86 3.15 12.39 4.35
CA PRO A 86 2.01 12.16 3.47
C PRO A 86 1.54 10.71 3.42
N VAL A 87 2.46 9.74 3.27
CA VAL A 87 2.10 8.32 3.20
C VAL A 87 1.54 7.84 4.55
N ALA A 88 2.17 8.21 5.66
CA ALA A 88 1.71 7.81 6.98
C ALA A 88 0.32 8.38 7.32
N VAL A 89 0.12 9.67 7.12
CA VAL A 89 -1.13 10.37 7.42
C VAL A 89 -2.25 9.90 6.50
N ALA A 90 -2.03 9.79 5.18
CA ALA A 90 -3.04 9.26 4.27
C ALA A 90 -3.44 7.82 4.63
N SER A 91 -2.45 6.95 4.90
CA SER A 91 -2.72 5.55 5.24
C SER A 91 -3.47 5.41 6.57
N TYR A 92 -3.21 6.28 7.55
CA TYR A 92 -3.93 6.28 8.82
C TYR A 92 -5.36 6.83 8.69
N TYR A 93 -5.54 7.95 7.96
CA TYR A 93 -6.80 8.66 7.94
C TYR A 93 -7.79 8.24 6.85
N HIS A 94 -7.39 7.53 5.79
CA HIS A 94 -8.26 7.31 4.62
C HIS A 94 -9.68 6.83 4.98
N ASP A 95 -9.82 5.90 5.92
CA ASP A 95 -11.12 5.40 6.42
C ASP A 95 -11.43 5.82 7.87
N ALA A 96 -10.55 6.60 8.52
CA ALA A 96 -10.62 6.83 9.96
C ALA A 96 -11.93 7.50 10.41
N ALA A 97 -12.51 8.37 9.58
CA ALA A 97 -13.77 9.04 9.92
C ALA A 97 -14.97 8.09 10.11
N ILE A 98 -14.88 6.83 9.65
CA ILE A 98 -15.86 5.79 10.03
C ILE A 98 -15.97 5.67 11.56
N TRP A 99 -14.84 5.74 12.28
CA TRP A 99 -14.80 5.63 13.74
C TRP A 99 -14.86 6.98 14.44
N PHE A 100 -14.20 8.01 13.91
CA PHE A 100 -14.22 9.35 14.52
C PHE A 100 -15.59 10.02 14.45
N GLU A 101 -16.32 9.83 13.34
CA GLU A 101 -17.58 10.53 13.08
C GLU A 101 -18.79 9.58 13.04
N HIS A 102 -18.57 8.27 13.19
CA HIS A 102 -19.63 7.25 13.17
C HIS A 102 -20.52 7.33 11.91
N THR A 103 -19.90 7.56 10.75
CA THR A 103 -20.59 7.75 9.45
C THR A 103 -20.01 6.86 8.36
N TRP A 104 -20.88 6.44 7.43
CA TRP A 104 -20.46 5.78 6.19
C TRP A 104 -20.07 6.75 5.07
N ASP A 105 -20.41 8.04 5.19
CA ASP A 105 -20.00 9.10 4.28
C ASP A 105 -18.72 9.78 4.81
N TYR A 106 -17.68 8.97 4.98
CA TYR A 106 -16.52 9.32 5.79
C TYR A 106 -15.45 10.14 5.03
N LEU A 107 -15.45 10.16 3.69
CA LEU A 107 -14.38 10.82 2.91
C LEU A 107 -14.13 12.28 3.34
N PRO A 108 -15.16 13.15 3.46
CA PRO A 108 -14.93 14.53 3.87
C PRO A 108 -14.35 14.65 5.28
N GLY A 109 -14.79 13.77 6.19
CA GLY A 109 -14.28 13.71 7.56
C GLY A 109 -12.83 13.25 7.60
N SER A 110 -12.49 12.20 6.86
CA SER A 110 -11.13 11.67 6.73
C SER A 110 -10.16 12.71 6.16
N GLU A 111 -10.57 13.43 5.11
CA GLU A 111 -9.80 14.54 4.53
C GLU A 111 -9.57 15.67 5.54
N SER A 112 -10.63 16.06 6.27
CA SER A 112 -10.57 17.10 7.29
C SER A 112 -9.65 16.73 8.45
N LEU A 113 -9.76 15.50 8.96
CA LEU A 113 -8.90 15.00 10.05
C LEU A 113 -7.43 14.94 9.62
N ALA A 114 -7.15 14.49 8.39
CA ALA A 114 -5.81 14.45 7.84
C ALA A 114 -5.20 15.85 7.68
N ALA A 115 -5.96 16.80 7.13
CA ALA A 115 -5.49 18.18 6.97
C ALA A 115 -5.21 18.86 8.32
N GLN A 116 -6.04 18.59 9.34
CA GLN A 116 -5.81 19.06 10.70
C GLN A 116 -4.54 18.48 11.32
N GLU A 117 -4.30 17.18 11.13
CA GLU A 117 -3.07 16.55 11.62
C GLU A 117 -1.82 17.15 10.97
N LEU A 118 -1.83 17.34 9.64
CA LEU A 118 -0.72 17.96 8.91
C LEU A 118 -0.45 19.38 9.38
N SER A 119 -1.50 20.18 9.59
CA SER A 119 -1.36 21.53 10.16
C SER A 119 -0.75 21.49 11.56
N ARG A 120 -1.17 20.53 12.39
CA ARG A 120 -0.64 20.35 13.76
C ARG A 120 0.84 19.96 13.78
N THR A 121 1.32 19.25 12.77
CA THR A 121 2.71 18.77 12.69
C THR A 121 3.62 19.64 11.82
N GLY A 122 3.12 20.75 11.26
CA GLY A 122 3.91 21.66 10.42
C GLY A 122 4.12 21.17 8.97
N HIS A 123 3.19 20.35 8.49
CA HIS A 123 3.17 19.76 7.15
C HIS A 123 1.95 20.23 6.33
N GLU A 124 1.39 21.41 6.63
CA GLU A 124 0.19 21.93 5.96
C GLU A 124 0.32 22.04 4.43
N GLY A 125 1.55 22.21 3.92
CA GLY A 125 1.83 22.23 2.48
C GLY A 125 1.48 20.91 1.76
N GLU A 126 1.44 19.80 2.49
CA GLU A 126 1.13 18.47 1.96
C GLU A 126 -0.37 18.16 1.96
N ALA A 127 -1.21 19.04 2.52
CA ALA A 127 -2.64 18.79 2.69
C ALA A 127 -3.33 18.44 1.36
N ALA A 128 -3.03 19.18 0.28
CA ALA A 128 -3.64 18.93 -1.03
C ALA A 128 -3.28 17.55 -1.61
N LEU A 129 -2.08 17.04 -1.32
CA LEU A 129 -1.65 15.71 -1.75
C LEU A 129 -2.34 14.63 -0.93
N VAL A 130 -2.33 14.76 0.40
CA VAL A 130 -2.94 13.77 1.30
C VAL A 130 -4.44 13.69 1.10
N THR A 131 -5.14 14.83 0.95
CA THR A 131 -6.57 14.79 0.64
C THR A 131 -6.83 14.18 -0.73
N ALA A 132 -5.96 14.38 -1.74
CA ALA A 132 -6.12 13.67 -3.02
C ALA A 132 -5.92 12.15 -2.91
N MET A 133 -4.97 11.69 -2.08
CA MET A 133 -4.78 10.26 -1.79
C MET A 133 -6.03 9.65 -1.14
N ILE A 134 -6.62 10.36 -0.18
CA ILE A 134 -7.86 9.95 0.49
C ILE A 134 -9.07 10.07 -0.45
N ASP A 135 -9.20 11.15 -1.19
CA ASP A 135 -10.32 11.39 -2.10
C ASP A 135 -10.42 10.26 -3.15
N GLU A 136 -9.28 9.84 -3.71
CA GLU A 136 -9.25 8.96 -4.87
C GLU A 136 -9.01 7.46 -4.56
N HIS A 137 -8.83 7.04 -3.30
CA HIS A 137 -8.41 5.65 -3.00
C HIS A 137 -9.39 4.57 -3.47
N HIS A 138 -10.70 4.87 -3.48
CA HIS A 138 -11.73 3.96 -4.01
C HIS A 138 -12.13 4.26 -5.46
N ARG A 139 -11.36 5.07 -6.19
CA ARG A 139 -11.65 5.30 -7.61
C ARG A 139 -11.50 3.99 -8.40
N VAL A 140 -12.54 3.67 -9.17
CA VAL A 140 -12.57 2.44 -10.00
C VAL A 140 -11.61 2.56 -11.18
N ARG A 141 -11.51 3.76 -11.75
CA ARG A 141 -10.59 4.12 -12.83
C ARG A 141 -9.24 4.62 -12.28
N PRO A 142 -8.20 4.73 -13.12
CA PRO A 142 -6.96 5.40 -12.70
C PRO A 142 -7.23 6.75 -12.04
N ALA A 143 -6.40 7.10 -11.05
CA ALA A 143 -6.45 8.38 -10.38
C ALA A 143 -6.36 9.53 -11.40
N ARG A 144 -7.10 10.61 -11.14
CA ARG A 144 -7.06 11.82 -11.95
C ARG A 144 -5.88 12.71 -11.55
N ASN A 145 -5.56 12.74 -10.27
CA ASN A 145 -4.37 13.42 -9.79
C ASN A 145 -3.12 12.74 -10.36
N PRO A 146 -2.19 13.49 -10.99
CA PRO A 146 -1.00 12.92 -11.61
C PRO A 146 0.08 12.51 -10.60
N HIS A 147 -0.07 12.82 -9.31
CA HIS A 147 0.94 12.50 -8.31
C HIS A 147 1.01 10.98 -8.10
N PRO A 148 2.21 10.35 -8.14
CA PRO A 148 2.36 8.89 -8.12
C PRO A 148 1.78 8.25 -6.86
N LEU A 149 1.86 8.92 -5.71
CA LEU A 149 1.29 8.41 -4.45
C LEU A 149 -0.23 8.24 -4.49
N VAL A 150 -0.96 9.00 -5.32
CA VAL A 150 -2.43 8.91 -5.38
C VAL A 150 -2.84 7.60 -6.07
N GLU A 151 -2.27 7.31 -7.25
CA GLU A 151 -2.53 6.03 -7.93
C GLU A 151 -1.97 4.85 -7.13
N ALA A 152 -0.83 5.01 -6.46
CA ALA A 152 -0.26 3.97 -5.61
C ALA A 152 -1.20 3.64 -4.44
N THR A 153 -1.79 4.65 -3.79
CA THR A 153 -2.77 4.48 -2.70
C THR A 153 -4.02 3.78 -3.18
N ARG A 154 -4.58 4.21 -4.32
CA ARG A 154 -5.74 3.59 -4.94
C ARG A 154 -5.53 2.10 -5.24
N ARG A 155 -4.36 1.74 -5.78
CA ARG A 155 -4.01 0.33 -6.04
C ARG A 155 -3.78 -0.45 -4.75
N ALA A 156 -3.05 0.14 -3.80
CA ALA A 156 -2.73 -0.50 -2.52
C ALA A 156 -3.99 -0.87 -1.74
N ASP A 157 -4.92 0.08 -1.59
CA ASP A 157 -6.20 -0.14 -0.93
C ASP A 157 -7.01 -1.25 -1.65
N ALA A 158 -7.16 -1.14 -2.97
CA ALA A 158 -7.91 -2.13 -3.73
C ALA A 158 -7.27 -3.55 -3.66
N THR A 159 -5.95 -3.64 -3.62
CA THR A 159 -5.23 -4.91 -3.39
C THR A 159 -5.52 -5.47 -2.01
N ASP A 160 -5.48 -4.67 -0.94
CA ASP A 160 -5.69 -5.16 0.42
C ASP A 160 -7.16 -5.53 0.69
N VAL A 161 -8.10 -4.69 0.25
CA VAL A 161 -9.55 -4.85 0.45
C VAL A 161 -10.12 -5.98 -0.40
N TYR A 162 -9.84 -5.97 -1.70
CA TYR A 162 -10.49 -6.88 -2.67
C TYR A 162 -9.60 -8.06 -3.07
N ARG A 163 -8.39 -8.17 -2.52
CA ARG A 163 -7.41 -9.21 -2.86
C ARG A 163 -7.10 -9.24 -4.36
N LEU A 164 -7.03 -8.06 -4.98
CA LEU A 164 -6.66 -7.93 -6.39
C LEU A 164 -5.21 -8.38 -6.62
N PRO A 165 -4.82 -8.62 -7.89
CA PRO A 165 -3.42 -8.83 -8.23
C PRO A 165 -2.50 -7.75 -7.67
N LEU A 166 -1.26 -8.14 -7.36
CA LEU A 166 -0.28 -7.23 -6.78
C LEU A 166 0.00 -6.05 -7.70
N PRO A 167 0.18 -4.84 -7.14
CA PRO A 167 0.61 -3.69 -7.93
C PRO A 167 1.97 -3.93 -8.60
N PRO A 168 2.30 -3.15 -9.64
CA PRO A 168 3.63 -3.17 -10.24
C PRO A 168 4.72 -2.98 -9.17
N HIS A 169 5.86 -3.64 -9.36
CA HIS A 169 7.05 -3.55 -8.49
C HIS A 169 6.91 -4.15 -7.08
N VAL A 170 5.73 -4.64 -6.69
CA VAL A 170 5.55 -5.40 -5.44
C VAL A 170 5.81 -6.88 -5.67
N SER A 171 6.86 -7.42 -5.06
CA SER A 171 7.17 -8.85 -5.15
C SER A 171 6.22 -9.68 -4.26
N ARG A 172 6.00 -10.95 -4.63
CA ARG A 172 5.20 -11.87 -3.81
C ARG A 172 5.82 -12.13 -2.45
N ASP A 173 7.14 -12.11 -2.35
CA ASP A 173 7.85 -12.39 -1.10
C ASP A 173 7.76 -11.19 -0.16
N ASP A 174 7.87 -9.96 -0.67
CA ASP A 174 7.61 -8.75 0.10
C ASP A 174 6.17 -8.72 0.59
N TYR A 175 5.21 -9.07 -0.27
CA TYR A 175 3.80 -9.15 0.12
C TYR A 175 3.54 -10.19 1.23
N ARG A 176 4.17 -11.37 1.15
CA ARG A 176 4.06 -12.38 2.22
C ARG A 176 4.72 -11.93 3.52
N ALA A 177 5.89 -11.30 3.43
CA ALA A 177 6.58 -10.75 4.59
C ALA A 177 5.73 -9.65 5.26
N MET A 178 5.10 -8.79 4.47
CA MET A 178 4.15 -7.78 4.92
C MET A 178 2.94 -8.41 5.63
N LEU A 179 2.29 -9.42 5.05
CA LEU A 179 1.15 -10.10 5.69
C LEU A 179 1.54 -10.80 7.00
N LYS A 180 2.77 -11.30 7.11
CA LYS A 180 3.30 -11.85 8.35
C LYS A 180 3.54 -10.77 9.40
N ARG A 181 4.05 -9.60 9.00
CA ARG A 181 4.29 -8.45 9.89
C ARG A 181 2.98 -7.79 10.35
N PHE A 182 2.01 -7.67 9.45
CA PHE A 182 0.73 -7.00 9.66
C PHE A 182 -0.46 -7.92 9.31
N PRO A 183 -0.78 -8.90 10.18
CA PRO A 183 -1.85 -9.84 9.93
C PRO A 183 -3.21 -9.16 9.79
N ASP A 184 -4.11 -9.80 9.05
CA ASP A 184 -5.47 -9.31 8.77
C ASP A 184 -6.27 -8.98 10.04
N ASN A 185 -6.09 -9.76 11.11
CA ASN A 185 -6.77 -9.60 12.40
C ASN A 185 -8.31 -9.50 12.30
N GLY A 186 -8.92 -10.04 11.24
CA GLY A 186 -10.37 -9.98 11.03
C GLY A 186 -10.84 -8.74 10.25
N MET A 187 -9.95 -8.07 9.52
CA MET A 187 -10.29 -6.88 8.73
C MET A 187 -11.37 -7.19 7.68
N HIS A 188 -11.30 -8.30 6.95
CA HIS A 188 -12.37 -8.59 5.99
C HIS A 188 -13.72 -8.88 6.67
N LEU A 189 -13.71 -9.40 7.89
CA LEU A 189 -14.93 -9.56 8.68
C LEU A 189 -15.48 -8.20 9.14
N MET A 190 -14.60 -7.29 9.55
CA MET A 190 -14.93 -5.89 9.87
C MET A 190 -15.54 -5.17 8.67
N LEU A 191 -14.91 -5.27 7.48
CA LEU A 191 -15.44 -4.70 6.24
C LEU A 191 -16.81 -5.25 5.88
N GLY A 192 -17.02 -6.57 6.01
CA GLY A 192 -18.33 -7.19 5.78
C GLY A 192 -19.42 -6.66 6.71
N ARG A 193 -19.12 -6.48 8.00
CA ARG A 193 -20.04 -5.84 8.96
C ARG A 193 -20.34 -4.39 8.58
N GLY A 194 -19.30 -3.67 8.18
CA GLY A 194 -19.40 -2.30 7.70
C GLY A 194 -20.34 -2.19 6.49
N PHE A 195 -20.09 -2.97 5.45
CA PHE A 195 -20.92 -3.00 4.25
C PHE A 195 -22.41 -3.22 4.56
N VAL A 196 -22.73 -4.13 5.49
CA VAL A 196 -24.12 -4.36 5.94
C VAL A 196 -24.71 -3.12 6.62
N MET A 197 -23.93 -2.36 7.40
CA MET A 197 -24.38 -1.11 8.00
C MET A 197 -24.61 -0.04 6.93
N GLY A 198 -23.67 0.14 6.01
CA GLY A 198 -23.80 1.08 4.89
C GLY A 198 -25.02 0.79 4.00
N LEU A 199 -25.36 -0.48 3.77
CA LEU A 199 -26.59 -0.85 3.06
C LEU A 199 -27.87 -0.44 3.79
N LYS A 200 -27.87 -0.44 5.13
CA LYS A 200 -29.02 0.01 5.92
C LYS A 200 -29.17 1.53 5.90
N GLU A 201 -28.06 2.25 5.87
CA GLU A 201 -28.04 3.72 5.79
C GLU A 201 -28.32 4.25 4.39
N ARG A 202 -28.17 3.41 3.35
CA ARG A 202 -28.51 3.75 1.97
C ARG A 202 -30.01 4.04 1.82
N LYS A 203 -30.34 5.32 1.82
CA LYS A 203 -31.68 5.82 1.49
C LYS A 203 -32.02 5.75 -0.01
N ARG A 204 -31.04 5.49 -0.91
CA ARG A 204 -31.19 5.47 -2.39
C ARG A 204 -30.24 4.46 -3.08
N LEU A 205 -30.57 4.05 -4.31
CA LEU A 205 -29.79 3.14 -5.17
C LEU A 205 -28.51 3.75 -5.78
N ASN A 206 -28.06 4.91 -5.33
CA ASN A 206 -26.80 5.54 -5.80
C ASN A 206 -25.58 4.68 -5.43
N PRO A 207 -24.40 4.81 -6.06
CA PRO A 207 -23.17 4.15 -5.59
C PRO A 207 -22.83 4.51 -4.13
N MET A 208 -22.01 3.69 -3.47
CA MET A 208 -21.66 3.94 -2.06
C MET A 208 -20.92 5.29 -1.99
N PRO A 209 -21.09 6.09 -0.93
CA PRO A 209 -20.62 7.48 -0.88
C PRO A 209 -19.11 7.63 -1.18
N MET A 210 -18.31 6.65 -0.78
CA MET A 210 -16.86 6.66 -1.02
C MET A 210 -16.42 6.21 -2.43
N VAL A 211 -17.29 5.55 -3.21
CA VAL A 211 -16.92 4.99 -4.52
C VAL A 211 -16.92 6.09 -5.58
N LYS A 212 -15.79 6.22 -6.29
CA LYS A 212 -15.64 7.19 -7.39
C LYS A 212 -15.51 6.52 -8.75
N LEU A 213 -16.23 7.06 -9.73
CA LEU A 213 -16.24 6.61 -11.13
C LEU A 213 -15.16 7.30 -11.96
#